data_AF-A0A7G5Z9C5-F1
#
_entry.id   AF-A0A7G5Z9C5-F1
#
_cell.length_a   1.000
_cell.length_b   1.000
_cell.length_c   1.000
_cell.angle_alpha   90.00
_cell.angle_beta   90.00
_cell.angle_gamma   90.00
#
_symmetry.space_group_name_H-M   'P 1'
#
loop_
_entity.id
_entity.type
_entity.pdbx_description
1 polymer ?
#
loop_
_entity_poly.entity_id
_entity_poly.type
_entity_poly.pdbx_seq_one_letter_code
_entity_poly.pdbx_strand_id
1 'polypeptide(L)' 'MNQTHAAASQLAPVHAAPVRRTRPPKRKTRITIYLDDEVLNEFRNLSERCGTGYQTLINAALRTRLATGGAEPSLL' A
#
# COMPACT_ATOMS: atom_id res chain seq x y z
N MET A 1 33.84 39.55 -42.02
CA MET A 1 33.16 40.27 -40.93
C MET A 1 31.67 39.95 -41.04
N ASN A 2 31.01 39.06 -40.29
CA ASN A 2 31.16 38.64 -38.90
C ASN A 2 30.45 37.28 -38.74
N GLN A 3 31.03 36.32 -38.03
CA GLN A 3 30.26 35.20 -37.49
C GLN A 3 30.46 35.17 -35.98
N THR A 4 29.40 35.54 -35.28
CA THR A 4 29.29 35.71 -33.84
C THR A 4 29.02 34.34 -33.19
N HIS A 5 29.80 34.00 -32.18
CA HIS A 5 29.65 32.81 -31.35
C HIS A 5 28.35 32.92 -30.51
N ALA A 6 27.50 31.89 -30.56
CA ALA A 6 26.35 31.76 -29.67
C ALA A 6 26.49 30.55 -28.75
N ALA A 7 26.71 30.88 -27.48
CA ALA A 7 26.64 30.11 -26.24
C ALA A 7 26.10 28.66 -26.30
N ALA A 8 26.96 27.72 -25.93
CA ALA A 8 26.57 26.38 -25.50
C ALA A 8 25.77 26.47 -24.18
N SER A 9 24.47 26.21 -24.23
CA SER A 9 23.64 26.01 -23.05
C SER A 9 23.88 24.59 -22.53
N GLN A 10 24.62 24.49 -21.43
CA GLN A 10 24.85 23.23 -20.71
C GLN A 10 23.63 22.91 -19.84
N LEU A 11 22.88 21.86 -20.18
CA LEU A 11 21.85 21.27 -19.34
C LEU A 11 22.53 20.38 -18.28
N ALA A 12 22.40 20.76 -17.01
CA ALA A 12 22.84 19.94 -15.88
C ALA A 12 22.02 18.63 -15.78
N PRO A 13 22.61 17.50 -15.35
CA PRO A 13 21.87 16.28 -15.15
C PRO A 13 20.98 16.38 -13.89
N VAL A 14 19.68 16.21 -14.09
CA VAL A 14 18.71 16.02 -13.00
C VAL A 14 19.04 14.73 -12.24
N HIS A 15 19.63 14.85 -11.05
CA HIS A 15 19.82 13.73 -10.15
C HIS A 15 18.45 13.21 -9.68
N ALA A 16 17.95 12.18 -10.35
CA ALA A 16 16.76 11.45 -9.95
C ALA A 16 16.99 10.80 -8.58
N ALA A 17 16.17 11.16 -7.59
CA ALA A 17 16.21 10.59 -6.25
C ALA A 17 15.99 9.06 -6.28
N PRO A 18 16.65 8.28 -5.40
CA PRO A 18 16.53 6.83 -5.40
C PRO A 18 15.12 6.41 -4.95
N VAL A 19 14.36 5.80 -5.86
CA VAL A 19 13.08 5.15 -5.54
C VAL A 19 13.37 3.98 -4.61
N ARG A 20 13.18 4.19 -3.30
CA ARG A 20 13.33 3.13 -2.29
C ARG A 20 12.25 2.07 -2.54
N ARG A 21 12.59 1.01 -3.27
CA ARG A 21 11.73 -0.16 -3.46
C ARG A 21 11.54 -0.86 -2.12
N THR A 22 10.47 -0.53 -1.41
CA THR A 22 10.02 -1.27 -0.24
C THR A 22 9.65 -2.68 -0.69
N ARG A 23 10.50 -3.65 -0.33
CA ARG A 23 10.25 -5.07 -0.56
C ARG A 23 8.90 -5.43 0.08
N PRO A 24 8.02 -6.20 -0.59
CA PRO A 24 6.74 -6.59 0.00
C PRO A 24 6.98 -7.31 1.33
N PRO A 25 6.21 -6.99 2.38
CA PRO A 25 6.27 -7.75 3.62
C PRO A 25 6.01 -9.24 3.31
N LYS A 26 6.95 -10.12 3.69
CA LYS A 26 6.84 -11.57 3.50
C LYS A 26 5.46 -12.02 4.03
N ARG A 27 4.70 -12.79 3.23
CA ARG A 27 3.37 -13.37 3.54
C ARG A 27 2.15 -12.45 3.42
N LYS A 28 2.25 -11.27 2.80
CA LYS A 28 1.09 -10.42 2.48
C LYS A 28 0.97 -10.21 0.98
N THR A 29 -0.20 -10.51 0.42
CA THR A 29 -0.54 -10.23 -0.98
C THR A 29 -1.29 -8.91 -1.05
N ARG A 30 -0.90 -8.03 -1.99
CA ARG A 30 -1.69 -6.83 -2.30
C ARG A 30 -2.86 -7.24 -3.19
N ILE A 31 -4.08 -6.94 -2.75
CA ILE A 31 -5.31 -7.22 -3.49
C ILE A 31 -6.11 -5.92 -3.62
N THR A 32 -6.97 -5.87 -4.64
CA THR A 32 -7.99 -4.84 -4.78
C THR A 32 -9.33 -5.49 -4.51
N ILE A 33 -10.07 -4.98 -3.52
CA ILE A 33 -11.41 -5.46 -3.15
C ILE A 33 -12.31 -4.25 -2.95
N TYR A 34 -13.60 -4.41 -3.26
CA TYR A 34 -14.61 -3.46 -2.80
C TYR A 34 -14.98 -3.80 -1.36
N LEU A 35 -15.12 -2.78 -0.53
CA LEU A 35 -15.56 -2.87 0.85
C LEU A 35 -16.55 -1.74 1.08
N ASP A 36 -17.63 -2.01 1.78
CA ASP A 36 -18.63 -0.98 2.06
C ASP A 36 -18.02 0.18 2.88
N ASP A 37 -18.46 1.39 2.59
CA ASP A 37 -17.94 2.61 3.22
C ASP A 37 -18.15 2.58 4.74
N GLU A 38 -19.29 2.04 5.19
CA GLU A 38 -19.59 1.87 6.61
C GLU A 38 -18.58 0.98 7.31
N VAL A 39 -18.20 -0.14 6.68
CA VAL A 39 -17.22 -1.08 7.24
C VAL A 39 -15.86 -0.41 7.32
N LEU A 40 -15.46 0.30 6.26
CA LEU A 40 -14.19 1.03 6.25
C LEU A 40 -14.15 2.12 7.33
N ASN A 41 -15.25 2.85 7.53
CA ASN A 41 -15.36 3.90 8.53
C ASN A 41 -15.23 3.34 9.96
N GLU A 42 -15.91 2.24 10.27
CA GLU A 42 -15.82 1.59 11.56
C GLU A 42 -14.39 1.13 11.88
N PHE A 43 -13.71 0.50 10.93
CA PHE A 43 -12.32 0.09 11.14
C PHE A 43 -11.34 1.26 11.24
N ARG A 44 -11.62 2.41 10.61
CA ARG A 44 -10.85 3.64 10.80
C ARG A 44 -11.03 4.19 12.21
N ASN A 45 -12.26 4.32 12.68
CA ASN A 45 -12.57 4.76 14.05
C ASN A 45 -11.93 3.83 15.10
N LEU A 46 -11.96 2.52 14.87
CA LEU A 46 -11.32 1.55 15.74
C LEU A 46 -9.79 1.67 15.70
N SER A 47 -9.21 1.93 14.52
CA SER A 47 -7.77 2.11 14.35
C SER A 47 -7.22 3.29 15.14
N GLU A 48 -7.97 4.40 15.20
CA GLU A 48 -7.62 5.59 15.96
C GLU A 48 -7.63 5.32 17.47
N ARG A 49 -8.62 4.55 17.95
CA ARG A 49 -8.73 4.20 19.38
C ARG A 49 -7.69 3.19 19.82
N CYS A 50 -7.37 2.20 18.98
CA CYS A 50 -6.46 1.11 19.31
C CYS A 50 -5.00 1.40 18.96
N GLY A 51 -4.69 2.52 18.29
CA GLY A 51 -3.34 2.85 17.81
C GLY A 51 -2.78 1.84 16.80
N THR A 52 -3.64 1.06 16.16
CA THR A 52 -3.27 -0.02 15.22
C THR A 52 -3.95 0.24 13.89
N GLY A 53 -3.23 0.18 12.76
CA GLY A 53 -3.80 0.52 11.45
C GLY A 53 -5.04 -0.31 11.07
N TYR A 54 -6.02 0.34 10.42
CA TYR A 54 -7.30 -0.27 10.01
C TYR A 54 -7.12 -1.56 9.19
N GLN A 55 -6.11 -1.64 8.32
CA GLN A 55 -5.84 -2.84 7.54
C GLN A 55 -5.44 -4.04 8.41
N THR A 56 -4.74 -3.81 9.52
CA THR A 56 -4.38 -4.86 10.48
C THR A 56 -5.62 -5.37 11.19
N LEU A 57 -6.52 -4.46 11.59
CA LEU A 57 -7.79 -4.81 12.24
C LEU A 57 -8.71 -5.61 11.31
N ILE A 58 -8.84 -5.20 10.04
CA ILE A 58 -9.58 -5.94 9.01
C ILE A 58 -8.99 -7.35 8.86
N ASN A 59 -7.67 -7.48 8.72
CA ASN A 59 -7.03 -8.80 8.61
C ASN A 59 -7.23 -9.66 9.86
N ALA A 60 -7.25 -9.07 11.06
CA ALA A 60 -7.52 -9.79 12.30
C ALA A 60 -8.96 -10.31 12.33
N ALA A 61 -9.93 -9.48 11.97
CA ALA A 61 -11.34 -9.88 11.87
C ALA A 61 -11.53 -11.04 10.87
N LEU A 62 -10.91 -10.95 9.69
CA LEU A 62 -10.93 -12.04 8.70
C LEU A 62 -10.33 -13.33 9.25
N ARG A 63 -9.20 -13.27 9.97
CA ARG A 63 -8.59 -14.44 10.62
C ARG A 63 -9.49 -15.06 11.69
N THR A 64 -10.13 -14.23 12.52
CA THR A 64 -11.08 -14.71 13.54
C THR A 64 -12.23 -15.46 12.87
N ARG A 65 -12.80 -14.91 11.77
CA ARG A 65 -13.85 -15.59 11.01
C ARG A 65 -13.38 -16.94 10.44
N LEU A 66 -12.17 -17.01 9.92
CA LEU A 66 -11.59 -18.28 9.42
C LEU A 66 -11.30 -19.28 10.55
N ALA A 67 -10.90 -18.82 11.74
CA ALA A 67 -10.68 -19.68 12.89
C ALA A 67 -12.00 -20.23 13.45
N THR A 68 -13.05 -19.42 13.49
CA THR A 68 -14.40 -19.85 13.91
C THR A 68 -15.07 -20.72 12.85
N GLY A 69 -14.79 -20.51 11.57
CA GLY A 69 -15.28 -21.33 10.45
C GLY A 69 -14.38 -22.50 10.06
N GLY A 70 -13.29 -22.75 10.78
CA GLY A 70 -12.32 -23.83 10.51
C GLY A 70 -12.82 -25.24 10.81
N ALA A 71 -14.12 -25.41 11.04
CA ALA A 71 -14.80 -26.69 11.23
C ALA A 71 -15.64 -27.11 10.01
N GLU A 72 -15.32 -26.64 8.81
CA GLU A 72 -15.76 -27.33 7.58
C GLU A 72 -14.53 -27.97 6.90
N PRO A 73 -14.27 -29.26 7.16
CA PRO A 73 -13.38 -30.04 6.34
C PRO A 73 -14.07 -30.32 5.00
N SER A 74 -13.30 -30.29 3.91
CA SER A 74 -13.70 -30.68 2.56
C SER A 74 -14.66 -29.74 1.82
N LEU A 75 -14.09 -29.08 0.81
CA LEU A 75 -14.68 -29.18 -0.53
C LEU A 75 -13.59 -29.75 -1.43
N LEU A 76 -13.63 -31.08 -1.50
CA LEU A 76 -13.16 -31.90 -2.62
C LEU A 76 -13.93 -31.51 -3.88
#